data_AF-A0A353Q4E8-F1
#
_entry.id   AF-A0A353Q4E8-F1
#
_cell.length_a   1.000
_cell.length_b   1.000
_cell.length_c   1.000
_cell.angle_alpha   90.00
_cell.angle_beta   90.00
_cell.angle_gamma   90.00
#
_symmetry.space_group_name_H-M   'P 1'
#
loop_
_entity.id
_entity.type
_entity.pdbx_description
1 polymer ?
#
loop_
_entity_poly.entity_id
_entity_poly.type
_entity_poly.pdbx_seq_one_letter_code
_entity_poly.pdbx_strand_id
1 'polypeptide(L)'
;SLTIIATALTDTGSKMDDVIFEEFKGTGNMELQLDRKLSNKRVFPSIDIIASSTRRDDLLLSAETLNRMWVLRNYLSDMNSVEAMEF
;
A
#
# COMPACT_ATOMS: atom_id res chain seq x y z
N SER A 1 -1.30 3.55 23.66
CA SER A 1 -1.06 2.51 22.65
C SER A 1 0.42 2.52 22.29
N LEU A 2 0.95 1.42 21.75
CA LEU A 2 2.27 1.37 21.11
C LEU A 2 2.03 1.10 19.63
N THR A 3 2.53 1.99 18.77
CA THR A 3 2.43 1.88 17.31
C THR A 3 3.83 1.75 16.74
N ILE A 4 4.05 0.71 15.93
CA ILE A 4 5.33 0.45 15.26
C ILE A 4 5.08 0.54 13.76
N ILE A 5 5.87 1.36 13.07
CA ILE A 5 5.92 1.43 11.61
C ILE A 5 7.35 1.11 11.22
N ALA A 6 7.53 0.11 10.37
CA ALA A 6 8.83 -0.35 9.91
C ALA A 6 8.84 -0.44 8.39
N THR A 7 10.02 -0.30 7.79
CA THR A 7 10.24 -0.52 6.36
C THR A 7 10.70 -1.95 6.13
N ALA A 8 10.09 -2.63 5.16
CA ALA A 8 10.56 -3.90 4.65
C ALA A 8 11.08 -3.73 3.23
N LEU A 9 12.11 -4.49 2.87
CA LEU A 9 12.62 -4.56 1.51
C LEU A 9 11.97 -5.74 0.80
N THR A 10 11.50 -5.52 -0.43
CA THR A 10 10.98 -6.54 -1.35
C THR A 10 11.71 -6.42 -2.68
N ASP A 11 11.62 -7.45 -3.52
CA ASP A 11 12.28 -7.48 -4.85
C ASP A 11 13.80 -7.25 -4.78
N THR A 12 14.44 -7.82 -3.75
CA THR A 12 15.90 -7.81 -3.57
C THR A 12 16.59 -8.95 -4.34
N GLY A 13 15.81 -9.94 -4.79
CA GLY A 13 16.31 -11.20 -5.38
C GLY A 13 16.69 -12.25 -4.34
N SER A 14 16.57 -11.94 -3.05
CA SER A 14 16.79 -12.87 -1.94
C SER A 14 15.48 -13.55 -1.55
N LYS A 15 15.41 -14.87 -1.72
CA LYS A 15 14.27 -15.67 -1.23
C LYS A 15 14.05 -15.52 0.28
N MET A 16 15.10 -15.21 1.04
CA MET A 16 15.00 -15.01 2.48
C MET A 16 14.18 -13.74 2.80
N ASP A 17 14.38 -12.67 2.03
CA ASP A 17 13.67 -11.41 2.24
C ASP A 17 12.17 -11.57 1.90
N ASP A 18 11.86 -12.32 0.84
CA ASP A 18 10.48 -12.63 0.45
C ASP A 18 9.74 -13.42 1.54
N VAL A 19 10.40 -14.43 2.13
CA VAL A 19 9.81 -15.22 3.24
C VAL A 19 9.59 -14.34 4.47
N ILE A 20 10.57 -13.50 4.82
CA ILE A 20 10.45 -12.58 5.95
C ILE A 20 9.29 -11.61 5.74
N PHE A 21 9.14 -11.06 4.53
CA PHE A 21 8.06 -10.15 4.19
C PHE A 21 6.68 -10.79 4.36
N GLU A 22 6.48 -12.01 3.87
CA GLU A 22 5.20 -12.73 3.99
C GLU A 22 4.84 -13.05 5.45
N GLU A 23 5.82 -13.42 6.28
CA GLU A 23 5.61 -13.64 7.73
C GLU A 23 5.20 -12.33 8.46
N PHE A 24 5.85 -11.21 8.13
CA PHE A 24 5.49 -9.91 8.69
C PHE A 24 4.13 -9.42 8.21
N LYS A 25 3.77 -9.69 6.96
CA LYS A 25 2.46 -9.39 6.40
C LYS A 25 1.32 -10.13 7.11
N GLY A 26 1.56 -11.38 7.51
CA GLY A 26 0.62 -12.13 8.35
C GLY A 26 0.37 -11.45 9.70
N THR A 27 1.44 -10.92 10.30
CA THR A 27 1.47 -10.35 11.65
C THR A 27 0.97 -8.90 11.73
N GLY A 28 1.29 -8.09 10.71
CA GLY A 28 0.92 -6.68 10.62
C GLY A 28 -0.56 -6.46 10.32
N ASN A 29 -1.02 -5.23 10.53
CA ASN A 29 -2.38 -4.79 10.21
C ASN A 29 -2.43 -3.64 9.19
N MET A 30 -1.28 -3.13 8.74
CA MET A 30 -1.16 -2.07 7.75
C MET A 30 0.02 -2.37 6.81
N GLU A 31 -0.21 -2.24 5.52
CA GLU A 31 0.79 -2.35 4.46
C GLU A 31 0.74 -1.08 3.59
N LEU A 32 1.89 -0.42 3.43
CA LEU A 32 2.07 0.68 2.50
C LEU A 32 3.15 0.28 1.49
N GLN A 33 2.72 -0.07 0.28
CA GLN A 33 3.62 -0.55 -0.77
C GLN A 33 4.12 0.61 -1.62
N LEU A 34 5.40 0.59 -1.96
CA LEU A 34 6.04 1.58 -2.81
C LEU A 34 6.42 0.93 -4.16
N ASP A 35 6.05 1.57 -5.27
CA ASP A 35 6.37 1.07 -6.62
C ASP A 35 7.69 1.67 -7.12
N ARG A 36 8.64 0.79 -7.47
CA ARG A 36 9.92 1.16 -8.08
C ARG A 36 9.74 1.89 -9.42
N LYS A 37 8.69 1.59 -10.20
CA LYS A 37 8.40 2.24 -11.49
C LYS A 37 8.05 3.72 -11.31
N LEU A 38 7.26 4.06 -10.29
CA LEU A 38 6.93 5.44 -9.92
C LEU A 38 8.19 6.22 -9.54
N SER A 39 9.02 5.63 -8.67
CA SER A 39 10.28 6.24 -8.22
C SER A 39 11.26 6.47 -9.38
N ASN A 40 11.39 5.50 -10.30
CA ASN A 40 12.23 5.64 -11.50
C ASN A 40 11.76 6.78 -12.42
N LYS A 41 10.45 7.06 -12.46
CA LYS A 41 9.87 8.20 -13.18
C LYS A 41 9.89 9.52 -12.38
N ARG A 42 10.46 9.52 -11.17
CA ARG A 42 10.50 10.67 -10.24
C ARG A 42 9.10 11.17 -9.82
N VAL A 43 8.12 10.26 -9.79
CA VAL A 43 6.78 10.55 -9.25
C VAL A 43 6.79 10.26 -7.76
N PHE A 44 6.52 11.28 -6.95
CA PHE A 44 6.53 11.20 -5.49
C PHE A 44 5.22 11.75 -4.89
N PRO A 45 4.64 11.09 -3.88
CA PRO A 45 5.11 9.85 -3.25
C PRO A 45 4.90 8.61 -4.14
N SER A 46 5.84 7.68 -4.18
CA SER A 46 5.81 6.51 -5.08
C SER A 46 4.96 5.36 -4.55
N ILE A 47 3.73 5.64 -4.10
CA ILE A 47 2.86 4.67 -3.41
C ILE A 47 2.01 3.91 -4.41
N ASP A 48 1.90 2.58 -4.23
CA ASP A 48 0.89 1.78 -4.91
C ASP A 48 -0.41 1.82 -4.09
N ILE A 49 -1.40 2.58 -4.57
CA ILE A 49 -2.67 2.82 -3.86
C ILE A 49 -3.50 1.53 -3.78
N ILE A 50 -3.47 0.71 -4.82
CA ILE A 50 -4.30 -0.50 -4.92
C ILE A 50 -3.73 -1.61 -4.04
N ALA A 51 -2.41 -1.77 -4.03
CA ALA A 51 -1.74 -2.79 -3.23
C ALA A 51 -1.65 -2.42 -1.73
N SER A 52 -1.68 -1.13 -1.39
CA SER A 52 -1.65 -0.67 0.01
C SER A 52 -3.01 -0.85 0.70
N SER A 53 -3.02 -1.30 1.96
CA SER A 53 -4.26 -1.52 2.71
C SER A 53 -4.06 -1.49 4.24
N THR A 54 -5.16 -1.35 4.97
CA THR A 54 -5.18 -1.46 6.44
C THR A 54 -6.36 -2.35 6.85
N ARG A 55 -6.11 -3.32 7.73
CA ARG A 55 -7.15 -4.20 8.26
C ARG A 55 -8.01 -3.42 9.25
N ARG A 56 -9.32 -3.60 9.17
CA ARG A 56 -10.31 -2.92 10.03
C ARG A 56 -10.19 -1.40 9.99
N ASP A 57 -10.03 -0.84 8.80
CA ASP A 57 -10.07 0.61 8.58
C ASP A 57 -11.44 1.22 8.93
N ASP A 58 -12.49 0.40 9.05
CA ASP A 58 -13.81 0.77 9.56
C ASP A 58 -13.81 1.27 11.01
N LEU A 59 -12.83 0.84 11.82
CA LEU A 59 -12.64 1.34 13.18
C LEU A 59 -11.87 2.67 13.23
N LEU A 60 -11.23 3.06 12.13
CA LEU A 60 -10.33 4.21 12.04
C LEU A 60 -10.98 5.40 11.32
N LEU A 61 -11.92 5.12 10.41
CA LEU A 61 -12.50 6.11 9.50
C LEU A 61 -14.02 6.15 9.65
N SER A 62 -14.59 7.32 9.39
CA SER A 62 -16.05 7.46 9.35
C SER A 62 -16.64 6.67 8.17
N ALA A 63 -17.91 6.25 8.28
CA ALA A 63 -18.61 5.54 7.21
C ALA A 63 -18.65 6.34 5.89
N GLU A 64 -18.73 7.67 5.97
CA GLU A 64 -18.66 8.55 4.81
C GLU A 64 -17.28 8.49 4.14
N THR A 65 -16.21 8.55 4.93
CA THR A 65 -14.83 8.46 4.43
C THR A 65 -14.56 7.10 3.79
N LEU A 66 -14.99 6.01 4.42
CA LEU A 66 -14.85 4.65 3.88
C LEU A 66 -15.53 4.51 2.52
N ASN A 67 -16.75 5.03 2.39
CA ASN A 67 -17.49 4.98 1.13
C ASN A 67 -16.74 5.76 0.02
N ARG A 68 -16.29 6.97 0.32
CA ARG A 68 -15.49 7.78 -0.62
C ARG A 68 -14.19 7.09 -1.02
N MET A 69 -13.47 6.50 -0.06
CA MET A 69 -12.25 5.74 -0.34
C MET A 69 -12.52 4.52 -1.22
N TRP A 70 -13.62 3.80 -0.97
CA TRP A 70 -13.99 2.64 -1.76
C TRP A 70 -14.31 3.02 -3.22
N VAL A 71 -15.08 4.09 -3.42
CA VAL A 71 -15.35 4.62 -4.77
C VAL A 71 -14.05 5.04 -5.46
N LEU A 72 -13.17 5.75 -4.77
CA LEU A 72 -11.87 6.15 -5.32
C LEU A 72 -11.02 4.94 -5.69
N ARG A 73 -10.92 3.93 -4.81
CA ARG A 73 -10.15 2.70 -5.08
C ARG A 73 -10.69 1.92 -6.28
N ASN A 74 -12.00 1.82 -6.43
CA ASN A 74 -12.61 1.18 -7.60
C ASN A 74 -12.37 1.97 -8.88
N TYR A 75 -12.35 3.30 -8.82
CA TYR A 75 -12.05 4.12 -9.98
C TYR A 75 -10.59 3.97 -10.41
N LEU A 76 -9.67 3.91 -9.44
CA LEU A 76 -8.23 3.76 -9.69
C LEU A 76 -7.83 2.32 -10.04
N SER A 77 -8.66 1.31 -9.80
CA SER A 77 -8.29 -0.10 -10.04
C SER A 77 -8.11 -0.45 -11.52
N ASP A 78 -8.72 0.33 -12.41
CA ASP A 78 -8.60 0.15 -13.86
C ASP A 78 -7.36 0.86 -14.44
N MET A 79 -6.68 1.67 -13.62
CA MET A 79 -5.49 2.44 -13.99
C MET A 79 -4.22 1.69 -13.59
N ASN A 80 -3.13 1.91 -14.34
CA ASN A 80 -1.82 1.49 -13.86
C ASN A 80 -1.32 2.42 -12.73
N SER A 81 -0.36 1.96 -11.92
CA SER A 81 0.10 2.72 -10.75
C SER A 81 0.62 4.14 -11.08
N VAL A 82 1.08 4.38 -12.31
CA VAL A 82 1.51 5.72 -12.76
C VAL A 82 0.30 6.62 -13.05
N GLU A 83 -0.64 6.13 -13.85
CA GLU A 83 -1.91 6.83 -14.15
C GLU A 83 -2.70 7.14 -12.87
N ALA A 84 -2.76 6.17 -11.96
CA ALA A 84 -3.45 6.33 -10.69
C ALA A 84 -2.84 7.42 -9.79
N MET A 85 -1.53 7.67 -9.93
CA MET A 85 -0.82 8.71 -9.19
C MET A 85 -0.86 10.10 -9.85
N GLU A 86 -1.21 10.15 -11.14
CA GLU A 86 -1.32 11.40 -11.92
C GLU A 86 -2.76 11.94 -12.02
N PHE A 87 -3.76 11.16 -11.58
CA PHE A 87 -5.18 11.55 -11.49
C PHE A 87 -5.45 12.61 -10.42
#